data_AF-A0A967L9S6-F1
#
_entry.id   AF-A0A967L9S6-F1
#
_cell.length_a   1.000
_cell.length_b   1.000
_cell.length_c   1.000
_cell.angle_alpha   90.00
_cell.angle_beta   90.00
_cell.angle_gamma   90.00
#
_symmetry.space_group_name_H-M   'P 1'
#
loop_
_entity.id
_entity.type
_entity.pdbx_description
1 polymer ?
#
loop_
_entity_poly.entity_id
_entity_poly.type
_entity_poly.pdbx_seq_one_letter_code
_entity_poly.pdbx_strand_id
1 'polypeptide(L)'
;MKTNPCILEKKAHGMAPKRGFSLITTVTILVLLSLIAIGLLSLSAVTVRSGRSELAQLEARANARMALQIALGELQKYMGPDQRVSAPAGILDENPESYEVQGVEHPYWTAVWSTLWEGPNGDEENVTPWVR
;
A
#
# COMPACT_ATOMS: atom_id res chain seq x y z
N MET A 1 -36.95 -24.12 101.80
CA MET A 1 -37.60 -23.96 100.48
C MET A 1 -36.58 -23.37 99.53
N LYS A 2 -35.92 -24.22 98.72
CA LYS A 2 -34.89 -23.84 97.75
C LYS A 2 -35.39 -24.25 96.37
N THR A 3 -35.57 -23.29 95.47
CA THR A 3 -35.49 -23.48 94.02
C THR A 3 -35.24 -22.13 93.35
N ASN A 4 -34.02 -21.91 92.85
CA ASN A 4 -33.75 -20.91 91.81
C ASN A 4 -33.31 -21.69 90.57
N PRO A 5 -33.93 -21.44 89.39
CA PRO A 5 -33.66 -22.23 88.20
C PRO A 5 -32.37 -21.79 87.50
N CYS A 6 -31.69 -22.80 86.98
CA CYS A 6 -30.51 -22.72 86.12
C CYS A 6 -30.94 -22.23 84.72
N ILE A 7 -30.43 -21.08 84.28
CA ILE A 7 -30.57 -20.63 82.89
C ILE A 7 -29.23 -20.87 82.19
N LEU A 8 -29.28 -21.78 81.21
CA LEU A 8 -28.16 -22.20 80.39
C LEU A 8 -27.80 -21.08 79.39
N GLU A 9 -26.62 -20.53 79.55
CA GLU A 9 -25.99 -19.62 78.60
C GLU A 9 -25.57 -20.42 77.35
N LYS A 10 -26.33 -20.26 76.24
CA LYS A 10 -25.91 -20.76 74.93
C LYS A 10 -24.80 -19.86 74.38
N LYS A 11 -23.57 -20.37 74.40
CA LYS A 11 -22.42 -19.75 73.72
C LYS A 11 -22.52 -19.98 72.21
N ALA A 12 -22.89 -18.96 71.46
CA ALA A 12 -22.81 -18.96 70.00
C ALA A 12 -21.33 -18.92 69.58
N HIS A 13 -20.81 -20.00 69.00
CA HIS A 13 -19.51 -20.01 68.36
C HIS A 13 -19.55 -19.19 67.07
N GLY A 14 -19.25 -17.89 67.19
CA GLY A 14 -18.95 -17.03 66.04
C GLY A 14 -17.62 -17.47 65.43
N MET A 15 -17.68 -18.13 64.26
CA MET A 15 -16.50 -18.46 63.48
C MET A 15 -15.90 -17.15 62.94
N ALA A 16 -14.77 -16.71 63.51
CA ALA A 16 -14.11 -15.47 63.10
C ALA A 16 -13.75 -15.53 61.61
N PRO A 17 -14.17 -14.55 60.78
CA PRO A 17 -13.89 -14.56 59.36
C PRO A 17 -12.38 -14.36 59.12
N LYS A 18 -11.77 -15.22 58.30
CA LYS A 18 -10.37 -15.07 57.88
C LYS A 18 -10.21 -13.82 56.99
N ARG A 19 -9.82 -12.72 57.61
CA ARG A 19 -9.52 -11.43 56.95
C ARG A 19 -8.11 -11.47 56.37
N GLY A 20 -7.97 -11.90 55.12
CA GLY A 20 -6.68 -11.88 54.44
C GLY A 20 -6.75 -12.27 52.96
N PHE A 21 -7.67 -13.16 52.59
CA PHE A 21 -7.77 -13.68 51.21
C PHE A 21 -8.31 -12.65 50.21
N SER A 22 -9.20 -11.74 50.63
CA SER A 22 -9.85 -10.75 49.75
C SER A 22 -8.88 -9.73 49.15
N LEU A 23 -7.81 -9.38 49.87
CA LEU A 23 -6.83 -8.44 49.34
C LEU A 23 -5.99 -9.10 48.24
N ILE A 24 -5.64 -10.36 48.44
CA ILE A 24 -4.84 -11.13 47.49
C ILE A 24 -5.63 -11.36 46.20
N THR A 25 -6.91 -11.72 46.28
CA THR A 25 -7.75 -11.90 45.08
C THR A 25 -7.99 -10.61 44.31
N THR A 26 -8.18 -9.48 44.99
CA THR A 26 -8.35 -8.20 44.29
C THR A 26 -7.06 -7.74 43.63
N VAL A 27 -5.91 -7.87 44.29
CA VAL A 27 -4.62 -7.53 43.69
C VAL A 27 -4.33 -8.43 42.48
N THR A 28 -4.58 -9.74 42.56
CA THR A 28 -4.34 -10.64 41.40
C THR A 28 -5.28 -10.32 40.23
N ILE A 29 -6.56 -10.04 40.48
CA ILE A 29 -7.51 -9.65 39.43
C ILE A 29 -7.11 -8.31 38.80
N LEU A 30 -6.73 -7.31 39.59
CA LEU A 30 -6.31 -6.00 39.09
C LEU A 30 -5.03 -6.09 38.25
N VAL A 31 -4.06 -6.88 38.68
CA VAL A 31 -2.83 -7.11 37.90
C VAL A 31 -3.14 -7.83 36.60
N LEU A 32 -3.99 -8.87 36.62
CA LEU A 32 -4.39 -9.57 35.40
C LEU A 32 -5.08 -8.64 34.39
N LEU A 33 -6.05 -7.83 34.86
CA LEU A 33 -6.74 -6.86 34.01
C LEU A 33 -5.79 -5.81 33.44
N SER A 34 -4.83 -5.35 34.25
CA SER A 34 -3.83 -4.37 33.82
C SER A 34 -2.93 -4.94 32.71
N LEU A 35 -2.50 -6.20 32.83
CA LEU A 35 -1.69 -6.86 31.78
C LEU A 35 -2.47 -7.00 30.47
N ILE A 36 -3.74 -7.38 30.55
CA ILE A 36 -4.61 -7.46 29.36
C ILE A 36 -4.77 -6.08 28.73
N ALA A 37 -5.02 -5.04 29.53
CA ALA A 37 -5.17 -3.68 29.04
C ALA A 37 -3.91 -3.18 28.32
N ILE A 38 -2.73 -3.41 28.90
CA ILE A 38 -1.44 -3.04 28.27
C ILE A 38 -1.22 -3.84 26.99
N GLY A 39 -1.55 -5.14 26.98
CA GLY A 39 -1.45 -5.98 25.79
C GLY A 39 -2.32 -5.47 24.64
N LEU A 40 -3.58 -5.13 24.93
CA LEU A 40 -4.52 -4.57 23.93
C LEU A 40 -4.10 -3.18 23.46
N LEU A 41 -3.60 -2.33 24.37
CA LEU A 41 -3.10 -1.00 24.02
C LEU A 41 -1.89 -1.08 23.08
N SER A 42 -0.96 -1.99 23.37
CA SER A 42 0.21 -2.24 22.53
C SER A 42 -0.19 -2.70 21.13
N LEU A 43 -1.10 -3.68 21.04
CA LEU A 43 -1.62 -4.16 19.76
C LEU A 43 -2.32 -3.03 18.98
N SER A 44 -3.18 -2.24 19.65
CA SER A 44 -3.87 -1.12 19.03
C SER A 44 -2.90 -0.04 18.52
N ALA A 45 -1.80 0.23 19.23
CA ALA A 45 -0.81 1.18 18.78
C ALA A 45 -0.09 0.70 17.50
N VAL A 46 0.20 -0.61 17.41
CA VAL A 46 0.79 -1.23 16.22
C VAL A 46 -0.17 -1.19 15.04
N THR A 47 -1.45 -1.54 15.22
CA THR A 47 -2.44 -1.55 14.14
C THR A 47 -2.72 -0.15 13.59
N VAL A 48 -2.74 0.88 14.46
CA VAL A 48 -2.88 2.28 14.00
C VAL A 48 -1.66 2.72 13.20
N ARG A 49 -0.45 2.32 13.63
CA ARG A 49 0.78 2.64 12.90
C ARG A 49 0.84 1.93 11.54
N SER A 50 0.46 0.66 11.48
CA SER A 50 0.44 -0.10 10.22
C SER A 50 -0.60 0.47 9.24
N GLY A 51 -1.81 0.76 9.71
CA GLY A 51 -2.87 1.34 8.88
C GLY A 51 -2.47 2.68 8.25
N ARG A 52 -1.75 3.55 8.98
CA ARG A 52 -1.22 4.81 8.43
C ARG A 52 -0.20 4.58 7.30
N SER A 53 0.67 3.57 7.43
CA SER A 53 1.64 3.24 6.39
C SER A 53 0.97 2.74 5.12
N GLU A 54 -0.09 1.93 5.26
CA GLU A 54 -0.86 1.41 4.13
C GLU A 54 -1.59 2.55 3.39
N LEU A 55 -2.22 3.47 4.12
CA LEU A 55 -2.89 4.63 3.55
C LEU A 55 -1.93 5.49 2.72
N ALA A 56 -0.74 5.79 3.26
CA ALA A 56 0.28 6.55 2.53
C ALA A 56 0.73 5.83 1.25
N GLN A 57 0.85 4.49 1.29
CA GLN A 57 1.21 3.71 0.10
C GLN A 57 0.08 3.70 -0.95
N LEU A 58 -1.18 3.63 -0.52
CA LEU A 58 -2.34 3.70 -1.41
C LEU A 58 -2.43 5.08 -2.09
N GLU A 59 -2.21 6.15 -1.33
CA GLU A 59 -2.18 7.52 -1.85
C GLU A 59 -1.04 7.69 -2.87
N ALA A 60 0.17 7.23 -2.55
CA ALA A 60 1.30 7.26 -3.47
C ALA A 60 1.01 6.50 -4.78
N ARG A 61 0.36 5.33 -4.70
CA ARG A 61 -0.05 4.56 -5.90
C ARG A 61 -1.12 5.27 -6.71
N ALA A 62 -2.08 5.94 -6.06
CA ALA A 62 -3.10 6.73 -6.74
C ALA A 62 -2.47 7.91 -7.49
N ASN A 63 -1.56 8.63 -6.84
CA ASN A 63 -0.81 9.73 -7.44
C ASN A 63 0.05 9.25 -8.62
N ALA A 64 0.72 8.10 -8.48
CA ALA A 64 1.50 7.50 -9.58
C ALA A 64 0.62 7.11 -10.78
N ARG A 65 -0.58 6.55 -10.53
CA ARG A 65 -1.54 6.23 -11.60
C ARG A 65 -2.03 7.47 -12.33
N MET A 66 -2.38 8.52 -11.59
CA MET A 66 -2.76 9.80 -12.16
C MET A 66 -1.63 10.37 -13.03
N ALA A 67 -0.40 10.40 -12.50
CA ALA A 67 0.76 10.90 -13.23
C ALA A 67 1.03 10.10 -14.52
N LEU A 68 0.89 8.77 -14.47
CA LEU A 68 1.03 7.91 -15.64
C LEU A 68 -0.04 8.21 -16.71
N GLN A 69 -1.30 8.40 -16.29
CA GLN A 69 -2.38 8.74 -17.22
C GLN A 69 -2.15 10.09 -17.90
N ILE A 70 -1.64 11.08 -17.16
CA ILE A 70 -1.25 12.39 -17.72
C ILE A 70 -0.10 12.21 -18.71
N ALA A 71 0.98 11.52 -18.31
CA ALA A 71 2.13 11.29 -19.17
C ALA A 71 1.77 10.55 -20.47
N LEU A 72 0.88 9.57 -20.39
CA LEU A 72 0.38 8.87 -21.58
C LEU A 72 -0.44 9.81 -22.49
N GLY A 73 -1.30 10.64 -21.92
CA GLY A 73 -2.07 11.63 -22.67
C GLY A 73 -1.19 12.69 -23.34
N GLU A 74 -0.13 13.14 -22.67
CA GLU A 74 0.86 14.05 -23.24
C GLU A 74 1.63 13.37 -24.39
N LEU A 75 2.07 12.13 -24.18
CA LEU A 75 2.73 11.35 -25.22
C LEU A 75 1.83 11.15 -26.45
N GLN A 76 0.55 10.80 -26.25
CA GLN A 76 -0.43 10.70 -27.34
C GLN A 76 -0.65 12.04 -28.05
N LYS A 77 -0.70 13.15 -27.30
CA LYS A 77 -0.86 14.49 -27.88
C LYS A 77 0.33 14.88 -28.78
N TYR A 78 1.55 14.54 -28.38
CA TYR A 78 2.75 14.88 -29.16
C TYR A 78 3.09 13.86 -30.25
N MET A 79 2.61 12.62 -30.14
CA MET A 79 2.87 11.58 -31.14
C MET A 79 2.10 11.74 -32.46
N GLY A 80 1.16 12.69 -32.54
CA GLY A 80 0.42 12.97 -33.77
C GLY A 80 -0.57 11.86 -34.15
N PRO A 81 -1.03 11.79 -35.41
CA PRO A 81 -2.02 10.80 -35.86
C PRO A 81 -1.59 9.36 -35.57
N ASP A 82 -2.57 8.48 -35.29
CA ASP A 82 -2.43 7.06 -34.88
C ASP A 82 -1.61 6.16 -35.85
N GLN A 83 -1.21 6.70 -37.01
CA GLN A 83 -0.37 6.04 -38.00
C GLN A 83 1.13 6.30 -37.78
N ARG A 84 1.53 6.85 -36.64
CA ARG A 84 2.93 7.14 -36.32
C ARG A 84 3.52 6.12 -35.35
N VAL A 85 4.77 5.75 -35.57
CA VAL A 85 5.52 4.79 -34.73
C VAL A 85 6.65 5.51 -34.02
N SER A 86 6.89 5.23 -32.74
CA SER A 86 8.06 5.74 -32.01
C SER A 86 9.23 4.78 -32.11
N ALA A 87 10.41 5.26 -32.49
CA ALA A 87 11.63 4.46 -32.48
C ALA A 87 12.86 5.32 -32.12
N PRO A 88 13.90 4.73 -31.51
CA PRO A 88 15.14 5.44 -31.23
C PRO A 88 15.82 5.86 -32.53
N ALA A 89 16.51 7.01 -32.51
CA ALA A 89 17.19 7.58 -33.67
C ALA A 89 18.32 6.68 -34.20
N GLY A 90 18.83 5.76 -33.37
CA GLY A 90 19.79 4.73 -33.80
C GLY A 90 19.29 3.79 -34.90
N ILE A 91 18.00 3.82 -35.28
CA ILE A 91 17.52 3.13 -36.48
C ILE A 91 18.12 3.68 -37.78
N LEU A 92 18.62 4.92 -37.77
CA LEU A 92 19.29 5.56 -38.90
C LEU A 92 20.79 5.26 -38.97
N ASP A 93 21.24 4.19 -38.31
CA ASP A 93 22.64 3.76 -38.38
C ASP A 93 23.07 3.50 -39.83
N GLU A 94 24.22 4.05 -40.21
CA GLU A 94 24.79 3.87 -41.55
C GLU A 94 25.30 2.43 -41.77
N ASN A 95 25.67 1.72 -40.70
CA ASN A 95 26.21 0.36 -40.80
C ASN A 95 25.55 -0.60 -39.79
N PRO A 96 24.45 -1.28 -40.17
CA PRO A 96 23.69 -2.16 -39.27
C PRO A 96 24.43 -3.44 -38.81
N GLU A 97 25.59 -3.76 -39.39
CA GLU A 97 26.44 -4.89 -38.98
C GLU A 97 27.43 -4.50 -37.85
N SER A 98 27.49 -3.21 -37.51
CA SER A 98 28.29 -2.66 -36.43
C SER A 98 27.57 -2.75 -35.08
N TYR A 99 28.31 -3.05 -34.01
CA TYR A 99 27.76 -3.02 -32.65
C TYR A 99 27.57 -1.59 -32.12
N GLU A 100 28.27 -0.63 -32.72
CA GLU A 100 28.18 0.79 -32.37
C GLU A 100 27.41 1.54 -33.46
N VAL A 101 26.46 2.39 -33.06
CA VAL A 101 25.67 3.22 -33.97
C VAL A 101 26.57 4.30 -34.56
N GLN A 102 26.74 4.30 -35.88
CA GLN A 102 27.58 5.25 -36.62
C GLN A 102 26.71 6.21 -37.43
N GLY A 103 27.15 7.46 -37.58
CA GLY A 103 26.44 8.48 -38.38
C GLY A 103 25.25 9.15 -37.68
N VAL A 104 24.93 8.81 -36.43
CA VAL A 104 23.82 9.41 -35.66
C VAL A 104 24.36 10.15 -34.42
N GLU A 105 24.13 11.48 -34.31
CA GLU A 105 24.62 12.29 -33.17
C GLU A 105 24.02 11.86 -31.82
N HIS A 106 22.74 11.50 -31.81
CA HIS A 106 22.00 11.16 -30.60
C HIS A 106 21.22 9.85 -30.75
N PRO A 107 21.89 8.67 -30.71
CA PRO A 107 21.26 7.37 -30.96
C PRO A 107 20.07 7.04 -30.04
N TYR A 108 20.09 7.57 -28.81
CA TYR A 108 19.10 7.27 -27.77
C TYR A 108 17.88 8.19 -27.75
N TRP A 109 17.82 9.20 -28.63
CA TRP A 109 16.63 10.04 -28.73
C TRP A 109 15.49 9.27 -29.38
N THR A 110 14.29 9.37 -28.81
CA THR A 110 13.10 8.73 -29.38
C THR A 110 12.37 9.73 -30.27
N ALA A 111 12.28 9.42 -31.55
CA ALA A 111 11.57 10.23 -32.54
C ALA A 111 10.27 9.54 -32.97
N VAL A 112 9.42 10.29 -33.66
CA VAL A 112 8.14 9.84 -34.20
C VAL A 112 8.27 9.70 -35.72
N TRP A 113 7.99 8.50 -36.23
CA TRP A 113 8.19 8.08 -37.61
C TRP A 113 6.84 7.92 -38.32
N SER A 114 6.73 8.36 -39.57
CA SER A 114 5.56 8.11 -40.41
C SER A 114 5.58 6.68 -40.94
N THR A 115 4.43 5.98 -40.88
CA THR A 115 4.25 4.67 -41.53
C THR A 115 3.67 4.77 -42.95
N LEU A 116 3.35 6.00 -43.38
CA LEU A 116 2.89 6.29 -44.73
C LEU A 116 3.99 5.96 -45.73
N TRP A 117 3.64 5.15 -46.73
CA TRP A 117 4.48 4.93 -47.88
C TRP A 117 4.11 5.97 -48.93
N GLU A 118 5.02 6.89 -49.23
CA GLU A 118 4.87 7.80 -50.36
C GLU A 118 5.24 7.06 -51.65
N GLY A 119 4.44 7.23 -52.69
CA GLY A 119 4.67 6.62 -54.00
C GLY A 119 5.96 7.12 -54.65
N PRO A 120 6.54 6.39 -55.62
CA PRO A 120 7.71 6.83 -56.39
C PRO A 120 7.56 8.17 -57.10
N ASN A 121 6.32 8.69 -57.20
CA ASN A 121 5.97 9.89 -57.94
C ASN A 121 5.90 11.16 -57.07
N GLY A 122 6.15 11.05 -55.75
CA GLY A 122 6.11 12.20 -54.83
C GLY A 122 4.72 12.80 -54.65
N ASP A 123 3.69 12.04 -54.96
CA ASP A 123 2.32 12.32 -54.58
C ASP A 123 2.17 12.09 -53.06
N GLU A 124 1.70 13.11 -52.33
CA GLU A 124 1.35 13.02 -50.89
C GLU A 124 0.15 12.06 -50.63
N GLU A 125 -0.18 11.20 -51.59
CA GLU A 125 -1.23 10.20 -51.52
C GLU A 125 -0.70 8.94 -50.86
N ASN A 126 -1.31 8.55 -49.73
CA ASN A 126 -0.92 7.36 -48.99
C ASN A 126 -1.22 6.08 -49.79
N VAL A 127 -0.18 5.36 -50.23
CA VAL A 127 -0.29 4.10 -51.00
C VAL A 127 -0.09 2.84 -50.15
N THR A 128 -0.23 2.92 -48.82
CA THR A 128 -0.11 1.73 -47.96
C THR A 128 -1.16 0.66 -48.32
N PRO A 129 -0.79 -0.61 -48.56
CA PRO A 129 -1.71 -1.65 -49.06
C PRO A 129 -2.90 -2.02 -48.15
N TRP A 130 -2.86 -1.61 -46.89
CA TRP A 130 -3.81 -2.02 -45.84
C TRP A 130 -4.69 -0.87 -45.34
N VAL A 131 -4.48 0.35 -45.84
CA VAL A 131 -5.35 1.50 -45.58
C VAL A 131 -6.40 1.52 -46.68
N ARG A 132 -7.67 1.33 -46.31
CA ARG A 132 -8.82 1.46 -47.20
C ARG A 132 -9.29 2.90 -47.23
#